data_AF-A0A7J6FA02-F1
#
_entry.id   AF-A0A7J6FA02-F1
#
_cell.length_a   1.000
_cell.length_b   1.000
_cell.length_c   1.000
_cell.angle_alpha   90.00
_cell.angle_beta   90.00
_cell.angle_gamma   90.00
#
_symmetry.space_group_name_H-M   'P 1'
#
loop_
_entity.id
_entity.type
_entity.pdbx_description
1 polymer ?
#
loop_
_entity_poly.entity_id
_entity_poly.type
_entity_poly.pdbx_seq_one_letter_code
_entity_poly.pdbx_strand_id
1 'polypeptide(L)'
;MATATTTPPPPTPGKKPQPIPWTHQETVHLIQAYEEKWYSLKRGPLKSSQWEEVAVTVAARCGYDYTEPSKTAIQCRHKMEKLRQRYRSEKNRVNLVGLSVWPYFDLMDRLERGPLPISAQPMIAIPYRRDRDLDDEDEDDDDDDDEESVIRTKSRSIDYILKRPAIVNRAFSERIVGMESMKMEMMKDTERCRREMETKRIEMIHRSHNKILDSITKAFRF
;
A
#
# COMPACT_ATOMS: atom_id res chain seq x y z
N MET A 1 -4.87 73.89 -21.82
CA MET A 1 -5.59 72.80 -21.16
C MET A 1 -5.06 71.50 -21.74
N ALA A 2 -4.21 70.77 -21.00
CA ALA A 2 -3.59 69.53 -21.47
C ALA A 2 -4.34 68.33 -20.89
N THR A 3 -4.91 67.50 -21.75
CA THR A 3 -5.56 66.24 -21.40
C THR A 3 -4.51 65.18 -21.14
N ALA A 4 -4.43 64.67 -19.91
CA ALA A 4 -3.55 63.55 -19.54
C ALA A 4 -4.24 62.23 -19.93
N THR A 5 -3.61 61.50 -20.85
CA THR A 5 -3.97 60.13 -21.22
C THR A 5 -3.43 59.18 -20.14
N THR A 6 -4.31 58.54 -19.38
CA THR A 6 -3.98 57.49 -18.41
C THR A 6 -3.90 56.14 -19.10
N THR A 7 -2.68 55.61 -19.23
CA THR A 7 -2.40 54.23 -19.67
C THR A 7 -2.67 53.24 -18.52
N PRO A 8 -3.32 52.08 -18.76
CA PRO A 8 -3.54 51.07 -17.72
C PRO A 8 -2.23 50.35 -17.33
N PRO A 9 -2.10 49.89 -16.07
CA PRO A 9 -0.92 49.19 -15.60
C PRO A 9 -0.79 47.79 -16.22
N PRO A 10 0.43 47.26 -16.39
CA PRO A 10 0.67 45.93 -16.95
C PRO A 10 0.15 44.81 -16.02
N PRO A 11 -0.26 43.65 -16.58
CA PRO A 11 -0.76 42.52 -15.80
C PRO A 11 0.35 41.95 -14.90
N THR A 12 0.04 41.82 -13.61
CA THR A 12 0.94 41.22 -12.61
C THR A 12 1.33 39.79 -12.98
N PRO A 13 2.61 39.38 -12.86
CA PRO A 13 3.05 38.03 -13.16
C PRO A 13 2.40 37.03 -12.19
N GLY A 14 1.81 35.98 -12.78
CA GLY A 14 1.02 34.97 -12.08
C GLY A 14 1.72 34.37 -10.87
N LYS A 15 1.00 34.34 -9.74
CA LYS A 15 1.37 33.56 -8.56
C LYS A 15 1.52 32.11 -9.01
N LYS A 16 2.74 31.56 -8.93
CA LYS A 16 2.97 30.12 -9.11
C LYS A 16 1.99 29.39 -8.19
N PRO A 17 1.15 28.46 -8.70
CA PRO A 17 0.22 27.73 -7.85
C PRO A 17 1.02 27.08 -6.72
N GLN A 18 0.69 27.43 -5.47
CA GLN A 18 1.33 26.78 -4.33
C GLN A 18 1.04 25.28 -4.39
N PRO A 19 2.00 24.40 -4.08
CA PRO A 19 1.77 22.97 -4.11
C PRO A 19 0.61 22.61 -3.18
N ILE A 20 -0.45 22.06 -3.75
CA ILE A 20 -1.64 21.68 -3.00
C ILE A 20 -1.23 20.70 -1.89
N PRO A 21 -1.53 20.99 -0.62
CA PRO A 21 -1.24 20.09 0.49
C PRO A 21 -1.88 18.71 0.28
N TRP A 22 -1.23 17.66 0.77
CA TRP A 22 -1.81 16.32 0.78
C TRP A 22 -2.67 16.16 2.03
N THR A 23 -3.97 15.94 1.85
CA THR A 23 -4.86 15.59 2.95
C THR A 23 -4.59 14.16 3.44
N HIS A 24 -5.10 13.83 4.62
CA HIS A 24 -5.00 12.47 5.16
C HIS A 24 -5.69 11.46 4.23
N GLN A 25 -6.91 11.75 3.81
CA GLN A 25 -7.70 10.89 2.93
C GLN A 25 -7.03 10.67 1.57
N GLU A 26 -6.51 11.73 0.94
CA GLU A 26 -5.74 11.61 -0.31
C GLU A 26 -4.52 10.72 -0.14
N THR A 27 -3.82 10.83 0.99
CA THR A 27 -2.63 10.00 1.26
C THR A 27 -3.01 8.53 1.42
N VAL A 28 -4.11 8.23 2.11
CA VAL A 28 -4.62 6.85 2.26
C VAL A 28 -5.04 6.27 0.91
N HIS A 29 -5.81 7.02 0.12
CA HIS A 29 -6.24 6.58 -1.22
C HIS A 29 -5.05 6.39 -2.17
N LEU A 30 -4.01 7.23 -2.08
CA LEU A 30 -2.78 7.05 -2.84
C LEU A 30 -2.08 5.74 -2.48
N ILE A 31 -1.97 5.42 -1.19
CA ILE A 31 -1.34 4.17 -0.74
C ILE A 31 -2.09 2.96 -1.30
N GLN A 32 -3.43 2.96 -1.19
CA GLN A 32 -4.27 1.87 -1.68
C GLN A 32 -4.25 1.74 -3.22
N ALA A 33 -4.40 2.84 -3.96
CA ALA A 33 -4.39 2.80 -5.42
C ALA A 33 -3.01 2.37 -5.96
N TYR A 34 -1.93 2.80 -5.32
CA TYR A 34 -0.58 2.33 -5.64
C TYR A 34 -0.41 0.84 -5.32
N GLU A 35 -0.90 0.38 -4.17
CA GLU A 35 -0.87 -1.03 -3.75
C GLU A 35 -1.47 -1.94 -4.82
N GLU A 36 -2.70 -1.63 -5.25
CA GLU A 36 -3.44 -2.38 -6.27
C GLU A 36 -2.65 -2.50 -7.59
N LYS A 37 -2.12 -1.37 -8.08
CA LYS A 37 -1.33 -1.35 -9.33
C LYS A 37 0.02 -2.04 -9.17
N TRP A 38 0.69 -1.84 -8.04
CA TRP A 38 1.99 -2.45 -7.77
C TRP A 38 1.89 -3.98 -7.66
N TYR A 39 0.86 -4.50 -7.00
CA TYR A 39 0.60 -5.94 -6.95
C TYR A 39 0.20 -6.54 -8.29
N SER A 40 -0.57 -5.81 -9.09
CA SER A 40 -0.91 -6.21 -10.46
C SER A 40 0.34 -6.40 -11.33
N LEU A 41 1.40 -5.62 -11.06
CA LEU A 41 2.70 -5.68 -11.74
C LEU A 41 3.69 -6.64 -11.06
N LYS A 42 3.24 -7.57 -10.20
CA LYS A 42 4.11 -8.46 -9.42
C LYS A 42 5.20 -7.71 -8.64
N ARG A 43 4.84 -6.55 -8.05
CA ARG A 43 5.74 -5.65 -7.31
C ARG A 43 6.81 -4.96 -8.17
N GLY A 44 6.61 -4.87 -9.49
CA GLY A 44 7.48 -4.14 -10.41
C GLY A 44 7.29 -2.61 -10.41
N PRO A 45 8.20 -1.85 -11.03
CA PRO A 45 8.07 -0.39 -11.14
C PRO A 45 6.90 -0.01 -12.06
N LEU A 46 6.15 1.04 -11.69
CA LEU A 46 5.07 1.60 -12.51
C LEU A 46 5.64 2.50 -13.60
N LYS A 47 5.15 2.36 -14.84
CA LYS A 47 5.44 3.29 -15.94
C LYS A 47 4.52 4.51 -15.88
N SER A 48 4.80 5.51 -16.70
CA SER A 48 4.06 6.77 -16.73
C SER A 48 2.54 6.59 -16.88
N SER A 49 2.08 5.70 -17.76
CA SER A 49 0.64 5.45 -17.92
C SER A 49 -0.01 4.83 -16.68
N GLN A 50 0.69 3.94 -15.97
CA GLN A 50 0.17 3.38 -14.71
C GLN A 50 0.11 4.45 -13.61
N TRP A 51 1.04 5.40 -13.59
CA TRP A 51 0.96 6.53 -12.66
C TRP A 51 -0.22 7.45 -12.96
N GLU A 52 -0.59 7.61 -14.24
CA GLU A 52 -1.81 8.31 -14.64
C GLU A 52 -3.06 7.60 -14.11
N GLU A 53 -3.13 6.27 -14.28
CA GLU A 53 -4.23 5.47 -13.74
C GLU A 53 -4.33 5.57 -12.20
N VAL A 54 -3.20 5.61 -11.50
CA VAL A 54 -3.18 5.84 -10.04
C VAL A 54 -3.77 7.21 -9.71
N ALA A 55 -3.35 8.28 -10.40
CA ALA A 55 -3.85 9.63 -10.15
C ALA A 55 -5.36 9.74 -10.39
N VAL A 56 -5.86 9.18 -11.49
CA VAL A 56 -7.30 9.11 -11.81
C VAL A 56 -8.06 8.37 -10.71
N THR A 57 -7.52 7.26 -10.22
CA THR A 57 -8.16 6.47 -9.14
C THR A 57 -8.21 7.26 -7.83
N VAL A 58 -7.14 7.96 -7.47
CA VAL A 58 -7.09 8.80 -6.27
C VAL A 58 -8.11 9.93 -6.36
N ALA A 59 -8.18 10.62 -7.51
CA ALA A 59 -9.15 11.68 -7.76
C ALA A 59 -10.60 11.16 -7.63
N ALA A 60 -10.90 10.01 -8.23
CA ALA A 60 -12.23 9.41 -8.15
C ALA A 60 -12.63 9.04 -6.70
N ARG A 61 -11.70 8.52 -5.90
CA ARG A 61 -11.95 8.14 -4.50
C ARG A 61 -12.08 9.33 -3.55
N CYS A 62 -11.43 10.44 -3.84
CA CYS A 62 -11.51 11.64 -3.01
C CYS A 62 -12.78 12.48 -3.25
N GLY A 63 -13.58 12.10 -4.24
CA GLY A 63 -14.66 12.94 -4.75
C GLY A 63 -14.08 13.98 -5.70
N TYR A 64 -14.71 14.15 -6.85
CA TYR A 64 -14.38 15.21 -7.79
C TYR A 64 -14.95 16.52 -7.23
N ASP A 65 -14.27 17.12 -6.27
CA ASP A 65 -14.60 18.47 -5.82
C ASP A 65 -14.01 19.46 -6.83
N TYR A 66 -14.87 20.23 -7.50
CA TYR A 66 -14.48 21.21 -8.52
C TYR A 66 -13.65 22.36 -7.93
N THR A 67 -13.58 22.49 -6.60
CA THR A 67 -12.86 23.57 -5.92
C THR A 67 -11.35 23.34 -5.77
N GLU A 68 -10.89 22.09 -5.81
CA GLU A 68 -9.48 21.74 -5.64
C GLU A 68 -8.97 20.87 -6.81
N PRO A 69 -7.92 21.31 -7.55
CA PRO A 69 -7.35 20.49 -8.62
C PRO A 69 -6.83 19.15 -8.06
N SER A 70 -7.23 18.06 -8.69
CA SER A 70 -6.74 16.73 -8.34
C SER A 70 -5.22 16.62 -8.50
N LYS A 71 -4.58 15.82 -7.64
CA LYS A 71 -3.13 15.59 -7.69
C LYS A 71 -2.74 14.92 -9.01
N THR A 72 -1.67 15.40 -9.65
CA THR A 72 -1.17 14.85 -10.91
C THR A 72 -0.42 13.53 -10.71
N ALA A 73 -0.23 12.75 -11.77
CA ALA A 73 0.53 11.49 -11.76
C ALA A 73 1.96 11.66 -11.18
N ILE A 74 2.64 12.74 -11.54
CA ILE A 74 3.99 13.06 -11.05
C ILE A 74 3.95 13.38 -9.54
N GLN A 75 2.96 14.14 -9.07
CA GLN A 75 2.79 14.44 -7.65
C GLN A 75 2.52 13.16 -6.84
N CYS A 76 1.67 12.26 -7.36
CA CYS A 76 1.40 10.95 -6.77
C CYS A 76 2.68 10.13 -6.64
N ARG A 77 3.49 10.07 -7.71
CA ARG A 77 4.78 9.39 -7.71
C ARG A 77 5.73 9.93 -6.65
N HIS A 78 5.97 11.25 -6.63
CA HIS A 78 6.86 11.89 -5.67
C HIS A 78 6.40 11.69 -4.23
N LYS A 79 5.09 11.84 -3.97
CA LYS A 79 4.52 11.61 -2.64
C LYS A 79 4.77 10.16 -2.20
N MET A 80 4.52 9.19 -3.07
CA MET A 80 4.73 7.78 -2.76
C MET A 80 6.22 7.46 -2.50
N GLU A 81 7.14 8.05 -3.27
CA GLU A 81 8.58 7.93 -3.01
C GLU A 81 8.96 8.44 -1.61
N LYS A 82 8.41 9.61 -1.21
CA LYS A 82 8.63 10.18 0.13
C LYS A 82 8.01 9.31 1.24
N LEU A 83 6.83 8.74 1.01
CA LEU A 83 6.20 7.81 1.97
C LEU A 83 7.07 6.56 2.17
N ARG A 84 7.55 5.92 1.10
CA ARG A 84 8.44 4.75 1.21
C ARG A 84 9.78 5.08 1.86
N GLN A 85 10.32 6.27 1.62
CA GLN A 85 11.52 6.74 2.34
C GLN A 85 11.26 6.85 3.83
N ARG A 86 10.19 7.55 4.24
CA ARG A 86 9.82 7.69 5.65
C ARG A 86 9.55 6.34 6.30
N TYR A 87 8.86 5.43 5.62
CA TYR A 87 8.60 4.08 6.11
C TYR A 87 9.89 3.31 6.40
N ARG A 88 10.91 3.36 5.52
CA ARG A 88 12.19 2.68 5.78
C ARG A 88 12.89 3.21 7.03
N SER A 89 12.89 4.52 7.24
CA SER A 89 13.45 5.14 8.46
C SER A 89 12.62 4.79 9.71
N GLU A 90 11.30 4.85 9.59
CA GLU A 90 10.36 4.54 10.67
C GLU A 90 10.44 3.06 11.08
N LYS A 91 10.56 2.14 10.11
CA LYS A 91 10.74 0.70 10.35
C LYS A 91 12.01 0.42 11.14
N ASN A 92 13.10 1.12 10.85
CA ASN A 92 14.32 1.02 11.65
C ASN A 92 14.09 1.49 13.09
N ARG A 93 13.32 2.56 13.29
CA ARG A 93 12.94 3.05 14.62
C ARG A 93 12.05 2.05 15.39
N VAL A 94 11.04 1.49 14.73
CA VAL A 94 10.15 0.48 15.33
C VAL A 94 10.92 -0.77 15.73
N ASN A 95 11.93 -1.18 14.96
CA ASN A 95 12.79 -2.30 15.35
C ASN A 95 13.59 -2.03 16.64
N LEU A 96 13.81 -0.76 17.00
CA LEU A 96 14.54 -0.37 18.21
C LEU A 96 13.61 -0.08 19.39
N VAL A 97 12.50 0.63 19.15
CA VAL A 97 11.61 1.16 20.20
C VAL A 97 10.29 0.37 20.31
N GLY A 98 10.01 -0.53 19.35
CA GLY A 98 8.87 -1.44 19.37
C GLY A 98 7.53 -0.85 18.86
N LEU A 99 7.39 0.46 18.69
CA LEU A 99 6.13 1.11 18.31
C LEU A 99 6.31 2.24 17.28
N SER A 100 5.30 2.45 16.43
CA SER A 100 5.22 3.60 15.53
C SER A 100 4.06 4.52 15.89
N VAL A 101 4.32 5.83 15.93
CA VAL A 101 3.30 6.88 16.09
C VAL A 101 2.81 7.40 14.72
N TRP A 102 3.40 6.92 13.63
CA TRP A 102 3.08 7.43 12.30
C TRP A 102 1.80 6.78 11.75
N PRO A 103 0.72 7.53 11.46
CA PRO A 103 -0.58 6.96 11.11
C PRO A 103 -0.61 6.15 9.81
N TYR A 104 0.41 6.27 8.96
CA TYR A 104 0.51 5.48 7.73
C TYR A 104 1.44 4.27 7.85
N PHE A 105 2.04 4.04 9.03
CA PHE A 105 3.02 2.96 9.21
C PHE A 105 2.40 1.60 8.91
N ASP A 106 1.26 1.26 9.49
CA ASP A 106 0.61 -0.05 9.28
C ASP A 106 0.16 -0.25 7.83
N LEU A 107 -0.31 0.81 7.18
CA LEU A 107 -0.68 0.79 5.76
C LEU A 107 0.56 0.52 4.88
N MET A 108 1.67 1.20 5.16
CA MET A 108 2.93 1.03 4.45
C MET A 108 3.60 -0.33 4.75
N ASP A 109 3.48 -0.83 5.98
CA ASP A 109 4.01 -2.13 6.41
C ASP A 109 3.27 -3.27 5.72
N ARG A 110 1.93 -3.20 5.68
CA ARG A 110 1.09 -4.16 4.95
C ARG A 110 1.40 -4.14 3.44
N LEU A 111 1.57 -2.94 2.87
CA LEU A 111 1.98 -2.78 1.48
C LEU A 111 3.31 -3.51 1.21
N GLU A 112 4.33 -3.38 2.07
CA GLU A 112 5.64 -4.02 1.84
C GLU A 112 5.70 -5.51 2.18
N ARG A 113 4.97 -5.96 3.21
CA ARG A 113 4.93 -7.38 3.62
C ARG A 113 4.03 -8.23 2.72
N GLY A 114 2.99 -7.62 2.15
CA GLY A 114 1.91 -8.34 1.48
C GLY A 114 0.85 -8.86 2.45
N PRO A 115 -0.28 -9.37 1.93
CA PRO A 115 -1.33 -9.91 2.76
C PRO A 115 -0.77 -11.05 3.61
N LEU A 116 -0.73 -10.83 4.93
CA LEU A 116 -0.36 -11.86 5.90
C LEU A 116 -1.46 -12.93 5.91
N PRO A 117 -1.12 -14.22 6.09
CA PRO A 117 -2.14 -15.22 6.34
C PRO A 117 -2.91 -14.83 7.61
N ILE A 118 -4.22 -15.12 7.64
CA ILE A 118 -5.13 -14.77 8.76
C ILE A 118 -4.56 -15.24 10.11
N SER A 119 -3.77 -16.33 10.12
CA SER A 119 -3.10 -16.86 11.31
C SER A 119 -2.00 -15.98 11.91
N ALA A 120 -1.50 -14.97 11.19
CA ALA A 120 -0.43 -14.08 11.63
C ALA A 120 -0.90 -12.65 11.95
N GLN A 121 -2.21 -12.39 11.92
CA GLN A 121 -2.74 -11.10 12.35
C GLN A 121 -2.70 -11.01 13.88
N PRO A 122 -2.06 -10.00 14.48
CA PRO A 122 -2.21 -9.72 15.90
C PRO A 122 -3.67 -9.30 16.12
N MET A 123 -4.38 -10.05 16.96
CA MET A 123 -5.72 -9.65 17.41
C MET A 123 -5.57 -8.30 18.12
N ILE A 124 -6.28 -7.28 17.65
CA ILE A 124 -6.34 -5.95 18.28
C ILE A 124 -6.73 -6.14 19.74
N ALA A 125 -5.76 -6.01 20.64
CA ALA A 125 -5.99 -6.11 22.08
C ALA A 125 -6.60 -4.79 22.55
N ILE A 126 -7.90 -4.83 22.87
CA ILE A 126 -8.58 -3.77 23.60
C ILE A 126 -7.84 -3.61 24.96
N PRO A 127 -7.43 -2.40 25.37
CA PRO A 127 -6.68 -2.21 26.59
C PRO A 127 -7.64 -2.38 27.78
N TYR A 128 -7.66 -3.56 28.39
CA TYR A 128 -8.19 -3.71 29.74
C TYR A 128 -7.18 -3.09 30.71
N ARG A 129 -7.59 -2.00 31.35
CA ARG A 129 -6.93 -1.46 32.55
C ARG A 129 -6.80 -2.58 33.59
N ARG A 130 -5.59 -2.82 34.06
CA ARG A 130 -5.34 -3.55 35.29
C ARG A 130 -4.30 -2.78 36.09
N ASP A 131 -4.80 -2.05 37.08
CA ASP A 131 -4.03 -1.51 38.19
C ASP A 131 -3.27 -2.64 38.89
N ARG A 132 -1.95 -2.46 39.08
CA ARG A 132 -1.18 -3.08 40.16
C ARG A 132 0.19 -2.38 40.33
N ASP A 133 0.17 -1.39 41.20
CA ASP A 133 1.11 -1.07 42.28
C ASP A 133 2.42 -1.87 42.44
N LEU A 134 3.52 -1.09 42.57
CA LEU A 134 4.76 -1.25 43.38
C LEU A 134 5.77 -2.33 42.94
N ASP A 135 7.09 -2.11 42.91
CA ASP A 135 7.95 -1.35 43.84
C ASP A 135 9.07 -0.53 43.15
N ASP A 136 9.38 0.62 43.78
CA ASP A 136 10.61 1.43 43.68
C ASP A 136 11.80 0.67 44.27
N GLU A 137 12.95 0.69 43.61
CA GLU A 137 14.27 0.87 44.23
C GLU A 137 15.17 1.66 43.26
N ASP A 138 15.49 2.89 43.66
CA ASP A 138 16.50 3.79 43.10
C ASP A 138 17.93 3.34 43.48
N GLU A 139 18.92 3.67 42.64
CA GLU A 139 20.13 4.47 42.98
C GLU A 139 21.22 4.34 41.87
N ASP A 140 21.34 5.44 41.11
CA ASP A 140 22.53 6.23 40.70
C ASP A 140 23.94 5.60 40.56
N ASP A 141 24.64 5.92 39.45
CA ASP A 141 25.73 6.93 39.45
C ASP A 141 26.29 7.19 38.02
N ASP A 142 26.30 8.47 37.63
CA ASP A 142 27.31 9.30 36.92
C ASP A 142 28.20 8.68 35.80
N ASP A 143 28.61 9.33 34.70
CA ASP A 143 28.93 10.75 34.47
C ASP A 143 29.19 11.01 32.96
N ASP A 144 29.21 12.28 32.58
CA ASP A 144 29.37 12.86 31.23
C ASP A 144 30.73 12.58 30.53
N ASP A 145 30.76 12.60 29.18
CA ASP A 145 31.61 13.55 28.46
C ASP A 145 31.33 13.63 26.93
N ASP A 146 31.42 14.86 26.45
CA ASP A 146 31.30 15.33 25.06
C ASP A 146 32.38 14.76 24.11
N GLU A 147 32.04 14.51 22.83
CA GLU A 147 32.83 15.06 21.72
C GLU A 147 32.18 14.84 20.34
N GLU A 148 31.87 15.97 19.70
CA GLU A 148 31.64 16.09 18.27
C GLU A 148 32.96 15.87 17.50
N SER A 149 33.02 14.90 16.57
CA SER A 149 33.90 15.05 15.40
C SER A 149 33.50 14.21 14.17
N VAL A 150 33.24 14.95 13.09
CA VAL A 150 33.74 14.75 11.72
C VAL A 150 33.44 13.44 10.98
N ILE A 151 32.68 13.61 9.90
CA ILE A 151 32.52 12.73 8.74
C ILE A 151 33.85 12.07 8.34
N ARG A 152 33.93 10.73 8.46
CA ARG A 152 34.93 9.93 7.73
C ARG A 152 34.27 8.74 7.04
N THR A 153 33.86 8.97 5.81
CA THR A 153 33.53 7.94 4.82
C THR A 153 34.68 6.93 4.74
N LYS A 154 34.50 5.75 5.33
CA LYS A 154 35.47 4.64 5.20
C LYS A 154 34.74 3.46 4.57
N SER A 155 34.91 3.34 3.26
CA SER A 155 34.50 2.19 2.45
C SER A 155 34.93 0.89 3.14
N ARG A 156 33.96 0.10 3.58
CA ARG A 156 34.21 -1.27 4.04
C ARG A 156 34.28 -2.14 2.77
N SER A 157 35.48 -2.63 2.48
CA SER A 157 35.84 -3.54 1.38
C SER A 157 34.81 -4.65 1.14
N ILE A 158 34.47 -4.91 -0.13
CA ILE A 158 33.50 -5.95 -0.58
C ILE A 158 33.84 -7.38 -0.08
N ASP A 159 35.05 -7.61 0.39
CA ASP A 159 35.59 -8.92 0.73
C ASP A 159 34.86 -9.64 1.89
N TYR A 160 34.16 -8.92 2.77
CA TYR A 160 33.40 -9.55 3.87
C TYR A 160 32.01 -10.07 3.48
N ILE A 161 31.50 -9.70 2.29
CA ILE A 161 30.15 -10.13 1.85
C ILE A 161 30.20 -11.54 1.25
N LEU A 162 31.36 -11.94 0.69
CA LEU A 162 31.53 -13.22 0.00
C LEU A 162 31.79 -14.41 0.94
N LYS A 163 31.99 -14.18 2.25
CA LYS A 163 32.35 -15.23 3.22
C LYS A 163 31.27 -15.48 4.29
N ARG A 164 30.00 -15.61 3.88
CA ARG A 164 28.95 -16.21 4.73
C ARG A 164 28.39 -17.50 4.11
N PRO A 165 28.26 -18.59 4.89
CA PRO A 165 27.88 -19.91 4.39
C PRO A 165 26.40 -19.98 3.96
N ALA A 166 26.14 -20.82 2.95
CA ALA A 166 24.92 -20.98 2.15
C ALA A 166 23.64 -21.47 2.90
N ILE A 167 23.53 -21.24 4.21
CA ILE A 167 22.39 -21.69 5.03
C ILE A 167 21.24 -20.66 5.01
N VAL A 168 21.55 -19.37 4.90
CA VAL A 168 20.53 -18.30 4.93
C VAL A 168 19.74 -18.18 3.62
N ASN A 169 20.34 -18.56 2.49
CA ASN A 169 19.67 -18.47 1.18
C ASN A 169 18.58 -19.53 0.98
N ARG A 170 18.75 -20.73 1.55
CA ARG A 170 17.78 -21.82 1.38
C ARG A 170 16.44 -21.55 2.09
N ALA A 171 16.49 -21.02 3.31
CA ALA A 171 15.29 -20.70 4.10
C ALA A 171 14.54 -19.44 3.60
N PHE A 172 15.16 -18.63 2.74
CA PHE A 172 14.52 -17.51 2.06
C PHE A 172 13.84 -17.98 0.77
N SER A 173 14.50 -18.82 -0.03
CA SER A 173 13.95 -19.37 -1.27
C SER A 173 12.72 -20.27 -1.05
N GLU A 174 12.73 -21.15 -0.03
CA GLU A 174 11.58 -22.02 0.29
C GLU A 174 10.35 -21.20 0.76
N ARG A 175 10.57 -20.06 1.44
CA ARG A 175 9.51 -19.13 1.88
C ARG A 175 8.91 -18.28 0.76
N ILE A 176 9.69 -17.94 -0.27
CA ILE A 176 9.20 -17.20 -1.44
C ILE A 176 8.37 -18.11 -2.34
N VAL A 177 8.87 -19.30 -2.68
CA VAL A 177 8.18 -20.22 -3.59
C VAL A 177 6.88 -20.76 -2.96
N GLY A 178 6.88 -21.05 -1.66
CA GLY A 178 5.68 -21.53 -0.95
C GLY A 178 4.53 -20.50 -0.90
N MET A 179 4.86 -19.21 -0.87
CA MET A 179 3.87 -18.13 -0.86
C MET A 179 3.27 -17.89 -2.27
N GLU A 180 4.07 -18.12 -3.31
CA GLU A 180 3.61 -18.05 -4.71
C GLU A 180 2.69 -19.23 -5.07
N SER A 181 2.96 -20.44 -4.56
CA SER A 181 2.10 -21.60 -4.78
C SER A 181 0.74 -21.45 -4.10
N MET A 182 0.69 -20.92 -2.87
CA MET A 182 -0.56 -20.73 -2.15
C MET A 182 -1.41 -19.59 -2.76
N LYS A 183 -0.75 -18.55 -3.29
CA LYS A 183 -1.43 -17.47 -4.02
C LYS A 183 -2.00 -17.95 -5.36
N MET A 184 -1.29 -18.82 -6.09
CA MET A 184 -1.81 -19.49 -7.28
C MET A 184 -3.01 -20.39 -6.95
N GLU A 185 -2.96 -21.07 -5.81
CA GLU A 185 -4.06 -21.93 -5.34
C GLU A 185 -5.31 -21.11 -5.03
N MET A 186 -5.21 -20.01 -4.27
CA MET A 186 -6.36 -19.14 -4.00
C MET A 186 -6.93 -18.48 -5.26
N MET A 187 -6.08 -18.08 -6.21
CA MET A 187 -6.54 -17.56 -7.50
C MET A 187 -7.28 -18.64 -8.30
N LYS A 188 -6.76 -19.88 -8.28
CA LYS A 188 -7.38 -21.04 -8.93
C LYS A 188 -8.70 -21.42 -8.25
N ASP A 189 -8.83 -21.29 -6.94
CA ASP A 189 -10.04 -21.61 -6.20
C ASP A 189 -11.13 -20.54 -6.35
N THR A 190 -10.75 -19.26 -6.43
CA THR A 190 -11.69 -18.19 -6.80
C THR A 190 -12.26 -18.44 -8.20
N GLU A 191 -11.39 -18.80 -9.14
CA GLU A 191 -11.75 -19.15 -10.51
C GLU A 191 -12.55 -20.47 -10.63
N ARG A 192 -12.33 -21.41 -9.71
CA ARG A 192 -13.09 -22.66 -9.58
C ARG A 192 -14.49 -22.40 -9.06
N CYS A 193 -14.62 -21.63 -7.98
CA CYS A 193 -15.92 -21.24 -7.42
C CYS A 193 -16.76 -20.50 -8.46
N ARG A 194 -16.15 -19.57 -9.20
CA ARG A 194 -16.79 -18.88 -10.32
C ARG A 194 -17.25 -19.84 -11.41
N ARG A 195 -16.42 -20.82 -11.81
CA ARG A 195 -16.79 -21.84 -12.80
C ARG A 195 -17.92 -22.74 -12.31
N GLU A 196 -17.87 -23.20 -11.06
CA GLU A 196 -18.91 -24.04 -10.47
C GLU A 196 -20.26 -23.35 -10.41
N MET A 197 -20.29 -22.06 -10.08
CA MET A 197 -21.52 -21.27 -10.09
C MET A 197 -22.10 -21.17 -11.50
N GLU A 198 -21.26 -20.96 -12.52
CA GLU A 198 -21.71 -20.92 -13.92
C GLU A 198 -22.19 -22.31 -14.40
N THR A 199 -21.51 -23.38 -14.02
CA THR A 199 -21.94 -24.75 -14.32
C THR A 199 -23.29 -25.06 -13.71
N LYS A 200 -23.50 -24.75 -12.42
CA LYS A 200 -24.80 -24.95 -11.74
C LYS A 200 -25.90 -24.11 -12.38
N ARG A 201 -25.59 -22.89 -12.80
CA ARG A 201 -26.51 -22.03 -13.56
C ARG A 201 -26.92 -22.70 -14.87
N ILE A 202 -25.97 -23.18 -15.66
CA ILE A 202 -26.23 -23.85 -16.94
C ILE A 202 -27.03 -25.15 -16.73
N GLU A 203 -26.68 -25.95 -15.72
CA GLU A 203 -27.41 -27.18 -15.40
C GLU A 203 -28.86 -26.93 -15.03
N MET A 204 -29.15 -25.88 -14.25
CA MET A 204 -30.53 -25.51 -13.92
C MET A 204 -31.32 -25.13 -15.16
N ILE A 205 -30.72 -24.36 -16.08
CA ILE A 205 -31.34 -24.00 -17.36
C ILE A 205 -31.58 -25.26 -18.21
N HIS A 206 -30.60 -26.15 -18.27
CA HIS A 206 -30.73 -27.38 -19.04
C HIS A 206 -31.81 -28.31 -18.45
N ARG A 207 -31.88 -28.42 -17.13
CA ARG A 207 -32.91 -29.22 -16.43
C ARG A 207 -34.31 -28.65 -16.64
N SER A 208 -34.46 -27.32 -16.66
CA SER A 208 -35.76 -26.71 -16.92
C SER A 208 -36.22 -26.97 -18.36
N HIS A 209 -35.33 -26.80 -19.34
CA HIS A 209 -35.63 -27.09 -20.75
C HIS A 209 -36.00 -28.57 -20.97
N ASN A 210 -35.27 -29.51 -20.37
CA ASN A 210 -35.61 -30.94 -20.51
C ASN A 210 -36.96 -31.27 -19.88
N LYS A 211 -37.31 -30.68 -18.73
CA LYS A 211 -38.61 -30.90 -18.11
C LYS A 211 -39.77 -30.37 -18.97
N ILE A 212 -39.54 -29.25 -19.67
CA ILE A 212 -40.50 -28.70 -20.65
C ILE A 212 -40.64 -29.68 -21.82
N LEU A 213 -39.53 -30.15 -22.38
CA LEU A 213 -39.53 -31.11 -23.49
C LEU A 213 -40.22 -32.42 -23.10
N ASP A 214 -39.91 -33.00 -21.95
CA ASP A 214 -40.55 -34.22 -21.44
C ASP A 214 -42.06 -34.04 -21.26
N SER A 215 -42.48 -32.87 -20.78
CA SER A 215 -43.91 -32.55 -20.63
C SER A 215 -44.61 -32.45 -21.99
N ILE A 216 -43.96 -31.85 -22.98
CA ILE A 216 -44.45 -31.78 -24.36
C ILE A 216 -44.52 -33.20 -24.96
N THR A 217 -43.42 -33.94 -24.94
CA THR A 217 -43.35 -35.30 -25.49
C THR A 217 -44.37 -36.23 -24.84
N LYS A 218 -44.62 -36.11 -23.54
CA LYS A 218 -45.64 -36.89 -22.83
C LYS A 218 -47.07 -36.50 -23.23
N ALA A 219 -47.34 -35.23 -23.53
CA ALA A 219 -48.65 -34.76 -23.98
C ALA A 219 -48.98 -35.19 -25.43
N PHE A 220 -47.96 -35.48 -26.25
CA PHE A 220 -48.10 -35.92 -27.65
C PHE A 220 -47.84 -37.42 -27.86
N ARG A 221 -47.59 -38.19 -26.79
CA ARG A 221 -47.47 -39.65 -26.82
C ARG A 221 -48.88 -40.26 -26.72
N PHE A 222 -49.51 -40.50 -27.86
CA PHE A 222 -50.71 -41.34 -28.01
C PHE A 222 -50.34 -42.83 -27.95
#